data_AF-A0A8J7U3J9-F1
#
_entry.id   AF-A0A8J7U3J9-F1
#
_cell.length_a   1.000
_cell.length_b   1.000
_cell.length_c   1.000
_cell.angle_alpha   90.00
_cell.angle_beta   90.00
_cell.angle_gamma   90.00
#
_symmetry.space_group_name_H-M   'P 1'
#
loop_
_entity.id
_entity.type
_entity.pdbx_description
1 polymer ?
#
loop_
_entity_poly.entity_id
_entity_poly.type
_entity_poly.pdbx_seq_one_letter_code
_entity_poly.pdbx_strand_id
1 'polypeptide(L)'
;MFARFSLWHALLVCLLAVASLNAAEPNVLNAKEQVSYTKGLQTLKTDAADGRLIELNLGEQWQYNTLVSHLKLRGKTPANAPQLFRFLKAERVRALKAGEIFGYKTAYVTKSEEDAPQPMHLVEAAFTHDNETAFNASASYPTGTTYTYLDVAYTSSDPNETDVPAMVEEFGGGTDVVAAGTFQPTAESAAKADTVRSINSWSISARDLNGNGSIEENEYLNVTFLSRPLLNFGGLFGLNVDEPVDHTNDGQISICMNRTWTNDCDVNLTGSPNALKVPLKGSYRTPPGYLIDPTGVDAKSKTADPQDFVKLQLTQHGGACEPQYNFSMTDFWNKVSISADRRTISWDYTGANAVDFARGCRQVQDRVEFHVNLRVPVTRFGSPEYLPIFMTTRNLKFITWNFAQLAPMKITNSCLAAGTLIQLNDGSEVAVEDITAGDLVFNEYRKKQAAPVVDTAVGFEDKPMVRIESESGRALMMTDLHPVVTVKNGVTLARDLQVGDAVPTIDGVEKLTSVTRVAYDGNVYNLKLAQRPGKNLASDNTVYANGFMVGDGTMQAHYEKLDRQRSGNILERIPAAWHDDYRNSQR
;
A
#
# COMPACT_ATOMS: atom_id res chain seq x y z
N MET A 1 44.85 -67.25 19.48
CA MET A 1 43.42 -67.14 19.09
C MET A 1 42.86 -65.74 19.42
N PHE A 2 43.60 -64.67 19.09
CA PHE A 2 43.22 -63.28 19.34
C PHE A 2 43.85 -62.40 18.26
N ALA A 3 43.28 -62.41 17.06
CA ALA A 3 43.66 -61.49 15.97
C ALA A 3 42.63 -61.51 14.84
N ARG A 4 41.33 -61.36 15.14
CA ARG A 4 40.29 -61.20 14.10
C ARG A 4 39.16 -60.21 14.42
N PHE A 5 39.20 -59.47 15.53
CA PHE A 5 38.11 -58.56 15.92
C PHE A 5 38.39 -57.06 15.72
N SER A 6 39.57 -56.66 15.23
CA SER A 6 39.96 -55.23 15.16
C SER A 6 39.68 -54.53 13.82
N LEU A 7 39.42 -55.26 12.72
CA LEU A 7 39.21 -54.60 11.41
C LEU A 7 37.75 -54.20 11.12
N TRP A 8 36.78 -54.85 11.75
CA TRP A 8 35.36 -54.57 11.47
C TRP A 8 34.81 -53.35 12.21
N HIS A 9 35.36 -52.99 13.37
CA HIS A 9 34.96 -51.76 14.08
C HIS A 9 35.58 -50.50 13.44
N ALA A 10 36.80 -50.58 12.89
CA ALA A 10 37.42 -49.45 12.21
C ALA A 10 36.74 -49.15 10.86
N LEU A 11 36.27 -50.17 10.12
CA LEU A 11 35.51 -49.95 8.88
C LEU A 11 34.11 -49.39 9.15
N LEU A 12 33.42 -49.81 10.22
CA LEU A 12 32.08 -49.31 10.53
C LEU A 12 32.10 -47.85 11.03
N VAL A 13 33.13 -47.46 11.79
CA VAL A 13 33.31 -46.07 12.22
C VAL A 13 33.76 -45.16 11.07
N CYS A 14 34.55 -45.65 10.11
CA CYS A 14 34.83 -44.90 8.88
C CYS A 14 33.62 -44.85 7.92
N LEU A 15 32.78 -45.88 7.82
CA LEU A 15 31.57 -45.84 7.00
C LEU A 15 30.47 -44.95 7.60
N LEU A 16 30.40 -44.80 8.93
CA LEU A 16 29.51 -43.83 9.58
C LEU A 16 30.08 -42.39 9.56
N ALA A 17 31.41 -42.21 9.52
CA ALA A 17 32.03 -40.89 9.37
C ALA A 17 32.15 -40.39 7.91
N VAL A 18 32.03 -41.28 6.93
CA VAL A 18 32.02 -40.92 5.49
C VAL A 18 30.60 -40.79 4.94
N ALA A 19 29.57 -41.23 5.68
CA ALA A 19 28.16 -40.94 5.39
C ALA A 19 27.67 -39.58 5.91
N SER A 20 28.53 -38.82 6.62
CA SER A 20 28.33 -37.40 6.94
C SER A 20 29.06 -36.47 5.96
N LEU A 21 29.22 -36.88 4.69
CA LEU A 21 29.58 -35.95 3.62
C LEU A 21 28.32 -35.28 3.08
N ASN A 22 28.25 -33.96 3.32
CA ASN A 22 27.47 -32.99 2.54
C ASN A 22 25.95 -33.18 2.51
N ALA A 23 25.30 -33.35 3.67
CA ALA A 23 24.02 -32.67 3.80
C ALA A 23 24.34 -31.18 3.93
N ALA A 24 24.45 -30.50 2.77
CA ALA A 24 24.62 -29.04 2.77
C ALA A 24 23.53 -28.45 3.67
N GLU A 25 23.91 -27.55 4.57
CA GLU A 25 22.93 -26.82 5.36
C GLU A 25 21.86 -26.26 4.42
N PRO A 26 20.57 -26.39 4.75
CA PRO A 26 19.48 -26.12 3.81
C PRO A 26 19.52 -24.70 3.22
N ASN A 27 20.24 -23.79 3.88
CA ASN A 27 20.30 -22.36 3.55
C ASN A 27 21.67 -21.92 2.96
N VAL A 28 22.56 -22.85 2.64
CA VAL A 28 23.91 -22.53 2.12
C VAL A 28 24.03 -22.92 0.65
N LEU A 29 24.52 -21.98 -0.17
CA LEU A 29 24.84 -22.24 -1.58
C LEU A 29 26.15 -23.03 -1.67
N ASN A 30 26.19 -24.03 -2.55
CA ASN A 30 27.46 -24.66 -2.90
C ASN A 30 28.30 -23.70 -3.78
N ALA A 31 29.60 -23.99 -3.95
CA ALA A 31 30.51 -23.10 -4.67
C ALA A 31 30.04 -22.74 -6.10
N LYS A 32 29.41 -23.68 -6.81
CA LYS A 32 28.89 -23.43 -8.17
C LYS A 32 27.64 -22.55 -8.14
N GLU A 33 26.73 -22.81 -7.21
CA GLU A 33 25.55 -21.99 -6.95
C GLU A 33 25.96 -20.56 -6.58
N GLN A 34 26.94 -20.40 -5.68
CA GLN A 34 27.44 -19.09 -5.23
C GLN A 34 27.98 -18.26 -6.40
N VAL A 35 28.81 -18.86 -7.26
CA VAL A 35 29.35 -18.16 -8.45
C VAL A 35 28.23 -17.76 -9.41
N SER A 36 27.28 -18.66 -9.67
CA SER A 36 26.14 -18.37 -10.55
C SER A 36 25.25 -17.27 -9.97
N TYR A 37 24.97 -17.31 -8.67
CA TYR A 37 24.15 -16.34 -7.96
C TYR A 37 24.80 -14.95 -7.98
N THR A 38 26.08 -14.86 -7.60
CA THR A 38 26.82 -13.59 -7.58
C THR A 38 26.84 -12.93 -8.96
N LYS A 39 27.10 -13.72 -10.01
CA LYS A 39 27.08 -13.23 -11.39
C LYS A 39 25.68 -12.76 -11.81
N GLY A 40 24.65 -13.57 -11.54
CA GLY A 40 23.27 -13.23 -11.90
C GLY A 40 22.76 -11.98 -11.17
N LEU A 41 23.06 -11.86 -9.88
CA LEU A 41 22.73 -10.67 -9.08
C LEU A 41 23.42 -9.42 -9.63
N GLN A 42 24.71 -9.51 -9.99
CA GLN A 42 25.42 -8.37 -10.58
C GLN A 42 24.81 -7.94 -11.92
N THR A 43 24.38 -8.89 -12.74
CA THR A 43 23.67 -8.62 -13.99
C THR A 43 22.33 -7.92 -13.71
N LEU A 44 21.51 -8.45 -12.79
CA LEU A 44 20.24 -7.82 -12.41
C LEU A 44 20.42 -6.40 -11.89
N LYS A 45 21.42 -6.14 -11.04
CA LYS A 45 21.75 -4.78 -10.57
C LYS A 45 22.09 -3.82 -11.71
N THR A 46 22.90 -4.31 -12.65
CA THR A 46 23.32 -3.50 -13.80
C THR A 46 22.13 -3.15 -14.67
N ASP A 47 21.24 -4.12 -14.90
CA ASP A 47 20.11 -3.97 -15.79
C ASP A 47 18.93 -3.22 -15.16
N ALA A 48 18.74 -3.34 -13.85
CA ALA A 48 17.80 -2.53 -13.09
C ALA A 48 18.23 -1.06 -13.07
N ALA A 49 19.49 -0.77 -13.45
CA ALA A 49 20.10 0.52 -13.21
C ALA A 49 19.76 1.00 -11.78
N ASP A 50 19.78 2.30 -11.53
CA ASP A 50 19.40 2.82 -10.22
C ASP A 50 17.91 3.17 -10.21
N GLY A 51 17.07 2.30 -9.64
CA GLY A 51 15.62 2.49 -9.44
C GLY A 51 14.67 1.96 -10.51
N ARG A 52 15.15 1.27 -11.55
CA ARG A 52 14.24 0.63 -12.53
C ARG A 52 13.75 -0.72 -11.99
N LEU A 53 12.45 -0.92 -12.08
CA LEU A 53 11.82 -2.20 -11.79
C LEU A 53 12.04 -3.17 -12.96
N ILE A 54 12.44 -4.40 -12.65
CA ILE A 54 12.61 -5.51 -13.57
C ILE A 54 11.57 -6.58 -13.26
N GLU A 55 10.77 -6.97 -14.24
CA GLU A 55 10.06 -8.25 -14.18
C GLU A 55 10.98 -9.37 -14.68
N LEU A 56 11.16 -10.40 -13.85
CA LEU A 56 12.02 -11.54 -14.10
C LEU A 56 11.40 -12.49 -15.12
N ASN A 57 12.14 -12.79 -16.16
CA ASN A 57 11.84 -13.85 -17.11
C ASN A 57 12.36 -15.19 -16.59
N LEU A 58 11.49 -15.98 -15.98
CA LEU A 58 11.86 -17.30 -15.43
C LEU A 58 12.12 -18.38 -16.51
N GLY A 59 11.89 -18.08 -17.79
CA GLY A 59 12.34 -18.92 -18.91
C GLY A 59 13.86 -18.89 -19.05
N GLU A 60 14.48 -17.74 -18.78
CA GLU A 60 15.94 -17.59 -18.74
C GLU A 60 16.54 -18.42 -17.60
N GLN A 61 17.42 -19.37 -17.96
CA GLN A 61 17.99 -20.30 -16.98
C GLN A 61 18.77 -19.56 -15.88
N TRP A 62 19.46 -18.48 -16.23
CA TRP A 62 20.26 -17.72 -15.28
C TRP A 62 19.40 -16.91 -14.30
N GLN A 63 18.29 -16.29 -14.75
CA GLN A 63 17.36 -15.58 -13.86
C GLN A 63 16.66 -16.55 -12.91
N TYR A 64 16.16 -17.67 -13.43
CA TYR A 64 15.56 -18.73 -12.61
C TYR A 64 16.53 -19.26 -11.55
N ASN A 65 17.77 -19.57 -11.93
CA ASN A 65 18.78 -20.05 -10.98
C ASN A 65 19.13 -18.99 -9.93
N THR A 66 19.18 -17.72 -10.31
CA THR A 66 19.47 -16.61 -9.39
C THR A 66 18.35 -16.47 -8.36
N LEU A 67 17.09 -16.48 -8.79
CA LEU A 67 15.92 -16.43 -7.91
C LEU A 67 15.86 -17.63 -6.95
N VAL A 68 16.04 -18.85 -7.47
CA VAL A 68 16.03 -20.07 -6.65
C VAL A 68 17.17 -20.08 -5.64
N SER A 69 18.36 -19.63 -6.03
CA SER A 69 19.51 -19.52 -5.11
C SER A 69 19.25 -18.46 -4.04
N HIS A 70 18.64 -17.33 -4.42
CA HIS A 70 18.24 -16.29 -3.48
C HIS A 70 17.24 -16.82 -2.45
N LEU A 71 16.16 -17.49 -2.89
CA LEU A 71 15.19 -18.13 -2.00
C LEU A 71 15.84 -19.15 -1.06
N LYS A 72 16.79 -19.95 -1.56
CA LYS A 72 17.55 -20.89 -0.74
C LYS A 72 18.36 -20.18 0.36
N LEU A 73 19.02 -19.06 0.04
CA LEU A 73 19.69 -18.23 1.06
C LEU A 73 18.73 -17.67 2.12
N ARG A 74 17.44 -17.55 1.79
CA ARG A 74 16.34 -17.15 2.71
C ARG A 74 15.67 -18.32 3.41
N GLY A 75 16.27 -19.50 3.31
CA GLY A 75 15.77 -20.73 3.89
C GLY A 75 14.48 -21.24 3.27
N LYS A 76 14.11 -20.74 2.09
CA LYS A 76 13.00 -21.28 1.30
C LYS A 76 13.49 -22.45 0.48
N THR A 77 12.84 -23.59 0.66
CA THR A 77 13.16 -24.85 0.00
C THR A 77 11.89 -25.49 -0.54
N PRO A 78 11.98 -26.41 -1.51
CA PRO A 78 10.82 -27.18 -1.95
C PRO A 78 10.15 -28.01 -0.84
N ALA A 79 10.82 -28.23 0.29
CA ALA A 79 10.27 -28.98 1.41
C ALA A 79 9.39 -28.13 2.33
N ASN A 80 9.76 -26.86 2.59
CA ASN A 80 9.00 -25.97 3.48
C ASN A 80 8.10 -24.98 2.72
N ALA A 81 8.32 -24.74 1.43
CA ALA A 81 7.45 -23.95 0.57
C ALA A 81 7.10 -24.71 -0.73
N PRO A 82 6.51 -25.92 -0.64
CA PRO A 82 6.28 -26.77 -1.80
C PRO A 82 5.45 -26.09 -2.90
N GLN A 83 4.44 -25.30 -2.54
CA GLN A 83 3.58 -24.63 -3.52
C GLN A 83 4.27 -23.46 -4.20
N LEU A 84 5.07 -22.66 -3.48
CA LEU A 84 5.93 -21.64 -4.08
C LEU A 84 6.86 -22.24 -5.16
N PHE A 85 7.55 -23.34 -4.86
CA PHE A 85 8.45 -23.95 -5.84
C PHE A 85 7.74 -24.65 -6.99
N ARG A 86 6.49 -25.12 -6.80
CA ARG A 86 5.63 -25.58 -7.91
C ARG A 86 5.24 -24.42 -8.81
N PHE A 87 4.86 -23.29 -8.22
CA PHE A 87 4.55 -22.05 -8.91
C PHE A 87 5.72 -21.57 -9.78
N LEU A 88 6.93 -21.43 -9.21
CA LEU A 88 8.13 -21.00 -9.97
C LEU A 88 8.47 -21.93 -11.15
N LYS A 89 8.22 -23.25 -11.00
CA LYS A 89 8.41 -24.22 -12.07
C LYS A 89 7.36 -24.09 -13.16
N ALA A 90 6.10 -23.89 -12.79
CA ALA A 90 5.02 -23.64 -13.75
C ALA A 90 5.33 -22.39 -14.58
N GLU A 91 5.81 -21.33 -13.93
CA GLU A 91 6.21 -20.09 -14.60
C GLU A 91 7.34 -20.25 -15.58
N ARG A 92 8.39 -20.96 -15.16
CA ARG A 92 9.47 -21.32 -16.08
C ARG A 92 8.94 -22.06 -17.30
N VAL A 93 8.04 -23.02 -17.13
CA VAL A 93 7.44 -23.77 -18.25
C VAL A 93 6.59 -22.87 -19.15
N ARG A 94 5.83 -21.94 -18.58
CA ARG A 94 5.00 -20.97 -19.31
C ARG A 94 5.87 -20.04 -20.17
N ALA A 95 6.87 -19.41 -19.57
CA ALA A 95 7.80 -18.51 -20.27
C ALA A 95 8.54 -19.22 -21.41
N LEU A 96 9.02 -20.45 -21.18
CA LEU A 96 9.66 -21.27 -22.23
C LEU A 96 8.71 -21.59 -23.39
N LYS A 97 7.42 -21.84 -23.12
CA LYS A 97 6.41 -22.09 -24.17
C LYS A 97 6.05 -20.83 -24.94
N ALA A 98 6.00 -19.69 -24.27
CA ALA A 98 5.67 -18.40 -24.88
C ALA A 98 6.78 -17.88 -25.82
N GLY A 99 7.96 -18.51 -25.82
CA GLY A 99 9.10 -18.02 -26.60
C GLY A 99 9.64 -16.69 -26.07
N GLU A 100 9.36 -16.38 -24.81
CA GLU A 100 9.97 -15.26 -24.07
C GLU A 100 11.42 -15.65 -23.76
N ILE A 101 12.29 -15.67 -24.77
CA ILE A 101 13.70 -16.12 -24.63
C ILE A 101 14.69 -14.95 -24.72
N PHE A 102 14.22 -13.69 -24.61
CA PHE A 102 15.11 -12.55 -24.48
C PHE A 102 14.33 -11.29 -24.06
N GLY A 103 14.82 -10.61 -23.01
CA GLY A 103 14.36 -9.26 -22.64
C GLY A 103 13.71 -9.16 -21.26
N TYR A 104 13.90 -7.98 -20.66
CA TYR A 104 13.13 -7.50 -19.53
C TYR A 104 11.74 -7.10 -20.03
N LYS A 105 10.67 -7.55 -19.38
CA LYS A 105 9.41 -6.84 -19.50
C LYS A 105 9.62 -5.51 -18.78
N THR A 106 9.52 -4.40 -19.51
CA THR A 106 9.45 -3.09 -18.87
C THR A 106 8.22 -3.10 -17.97
N ALA A 107 8.42 -3.01 -16.66
CA ALA A 107 7.34 -2.90 -15.71
C ALA A 107 6.37 -1.79 -16.16
N TYR A 108 5.14 -2.19 -16.43
CA TYR A 108 3.94 -1.37 -16.61
C TYR A 108 4.10 -0.10 -17.45
N VAL A 109 4.14 -0.26 -18.77
CA VAL A 109 3.60 0.76 -19.71
C VAL A 109 2.69 0.08 -20.73
N THR A 110 1.64 -0.59 -20.26
CA THR A 110 0.47 -0.86 -21.11
C THR A 110 -0.54 0.26 -20.89
N LYS A 111 -0.55 1.23 -21.80
CA LYS A 111 -1.43 2.41 -21.89
C LYS A 111 -2.95 2.15 -21.78
N SER A 112 -3.42 0.91 -21.61
CA SER A 112 -4.85 0.59 -21.69
C SER A 112 -5.59 0.56 -20.36
N GLU A 113 -4.91 0.65 -19.21
CA GLU A 113 -5.53 0.69 -17.88
C GLU A 113 -5.07 1.89 -17.03
N GLU A 114 -4.76 3.03 -17.68
CA GLU A 114 -4.29 4.27 -17.01
C GLU A 114 -5.23 4.78 -15.91
N ASP A 115 -6.49 4.33 -15.91
CA ASP A 115 -7.49 4.70 -14.91
C ASP A 115 -7.54 3.80 -13.68
N ALA A 116 -6.87 2.65 -13.62
CA ALA A 116 -6.97 1.70 -12.49
C ALA A 116 -5.69 1.66 -11.63
N PRO A 117 -5.80 1.34 -10.32
CA PRO A 117 -4.63 1.04 -9.49
C PRO A 117 -3.80 -0.07 -10.13
N GLN A 118 -2.49 0.12 -10.18
CA GLN A 118 -1.54 -0.82 -10.79
C GLN A 118 -0.77 -1.57 -9.71
N PRO A 119 -0.25 -2.77 -9.99
CA PRO A 119 0.70 -3.40 -9.08
C PRO A 119 1.88 -2.48 -8.78
N MET A 120 2.37 -2.55 -7.54
CA MET A 120 3.48 -1.75 -7.07
C MET A 120 4.49 -2.64 -6.37
N HIS A 121 5.75 -2.50 -6.76
CA HIS A 121 6.91 -2.92 -5.98
C HIS A 121 7.86 -1.73 -5.84
N LEU A 122 8.10 -1.30 -4.60
CA LEU A 122 8.75 -0.04 -4.29
C LEU A 122 9.74 -0.20 -3.13
N VAL A 123 10.92 0.43 -3.24
CA VAL A 123 11.74 0.77 -2.06
C VAL A 123 11.32 2.18 -1.65
N GLU A 124 10.52 2.27 -0.59
CA GLU A 124 9.91 3.53 -0.15
C GLU A 124 10.96 4.48 0.45
N ALA A 125 11.89 3.92 1.23
CA ALA A 125 12.94 4.68 1.89
C ALA A 125 14.18 3.82 2.12
N ALA A 126 15.35 4.44 2.00
CA ALA A 126 16.65 3.81 2.21
C ALA A 126 17.66 4.88 2.62
N PHE A 127 18.20 4.80 3.84
CA PHE A 127 19.21 5.77 4.30
C PHE A 127 20.07 5.21 5.42
N THR A 128 21.27 5.81 5.58
CA THR A 128 22.19 5.49 6.66
C THR A 128 22.27 6.65 7.66
N HIS A 129 22.04 6.37 8.94
CA HIS A 129 22.19 7.31 10.06
C HIS A 129 22.95 6.64 11.20
N ASP A 130 23.96 7.31 11.78
CA ASP A 130 24.76 6.78 12.89
C ASP A 130 25.29 5.34 12.67
N ASN A 131 25.73 5.06 11.44
CA ASN A 131 26.15 3.73 10.94
C ASN A 131 25.06 2.67 10.87
N GLU A 132 23.79 3.01 11.11
CA GLU A 132 22.63 2.14 10.87
C GLU A 132 21.99 2.48 9.53
N THR A 133 21.83 1.49 8.65
CA THR A 133 21.01 1.62 7.45
C THR A 133 19.58 1.22 7.77
N ALA A 134 18.65 2.16 7.72
CA ALA A 134 17.22 1.88 7.76
C ALA A 134 16.68 1.76 6.33
N PHE A 135 15.73 0.87 6.13
CA PHE A 135 15.05 0.72 4.85
C PHE A 135 13.60 0.32 5.03
N ASN A 136 12.83 0.62 3.99
CA ASN A 136 11.49 0.09 3.82
C ASN A 136 11.22 -0.22 2.35
N ALA A 137 10.63 -1.38 2.09
CA ALA A 137 10.11 -1.75 0.79
C ALA A 137 8.68 -2.27 0.92
N SER A 138 7.89 -2.09 -0.13
CA SER A 138 6.50 -2.53 -0.19
C SER A 138 6.18 -3.21 -1.50
N ALA A 139 5.28 -4.18 -1.43
CA ALA A 139 4.61 -4.77 -2.57
C ALA A 139 3.09 -4.71 -2.37
N SER A 140 2.36 -4.30 -3.40
CA SER A 140 0.92 -4.09 -3.31
C SER A 140 0.26 -4.39 -4.65
N TYR A 141 -0.77 -5.24 -4.62
CA TYR A 141 -1.44 -5.74 -5.82
C TYR A 141 -2.94 -5.44 -5.76
N PRO A 142 -3.55 -4.88 -6.83
CA PRO A 142 -4.98 -4.61 -6.87
C PRO A 142 -5.78 -5.88 -6.57
N THR A 143 -6.74 -5.80 -5.66
CA THR A 143 -7.57 -6.91 -5.13
C THR A 143 -6.82 -7.98 -4.33
N GLY A 144 -5.52 -7.81 -4.12
CA GLY A 144 -4.67 -8.71 -3.37
C GLY A 144 -4.16 -9.91 -4.18
N THR A 145 -3.54 -10.85 -3.46
CA THR A 145 -2.91 -12.06 -3.96
C THR A 145 -3.21 -13.24 -3.05
N THR A 146 -3.03 -14.44 -3.60
CA THR A 146 -3.08 -15.67 -2.79
C THR A 146 -1.83 -15.80 -1.93
N TYR A 147 -0.69 -15.38 -2.47
CA TYR A 147 0.60 -15.37 -1.81
C TYR A 147 1.44 -14.21 -2.34
N THR A 148 2.07 -13.48 -1.43
CA THR A 148 3.09 -12.49 -1.74
C THR A 148 4.30 -12.71 -0.83
N TYR A 149 5.47 -12.77 -1.45
CA TYR A 149 6.77 -12.80 -0.80
C TYR A 149 7.50 -11.51 -1.14
N LEU A 150 7.97 -10.80 -0.13
CA LEU A 150 8.77 -9.60 -0.28
C LEU A 150 10.07 -9.76 0.50
N ASP A 151 11.19 -9.65 -0.20
CA ASP A 151 12.52 -9.66 0.39
C ASP A 151 13.25 -8.35 0.15
N VAL A 152 14.07 -7.96 1.11
CA VAL A 152 15.01 -6.87 0.98
C VAL A 152 16.40 -7.37 1.37
N ALA A 153 17.33 -7.23 0.44
CA ALA A 153 18.74 -7.59 0.57
C ALA A 153 19.61 -6.34 0.44
N TYR A 154 20.49 -6.16 1.41
CA TYR A 154 21.50 -5.11 1.41
C TYR A 154 22.76 -5.61 0.70
N THR A 155 23.33 -4.80 -0.18
CA THR A 155 24.62 -5.11 -0.80
C THR A 155 25.57 -3.93 -0.80
N SER A 156 26.80 -4.21 -0.41
CA SER A 156 27.95 -3.31 -0.44
C SER A 156 28.58 -3.25 -1.84
N SER A 157 29.53 -2.33 -2.02
CA SER A 157 30.46 -2.35 -3.17
C SER A 157 31.37 -3.59 -3.15
N ASP A 158 31.52 -4.24 -1.99
CA ASP A 158 32.09 -5.58 -1.91
C ASP A 158 31.00 -6.62 -2.22
N PRO A 159 31.09 -7.35 -3.34
CA PRO A 159 30.07 -8.33 -3.74
C PRO A 159 29.96 -9.52 -2.76
N ASN A 160 30.93 -9.71 -1.86
CA ASN A 160 30.89 -10.75 -0.83
C ASN A 160 30.16 -10.29 0.43
N GLU A 161 29.85 -9.00 0.55
CA GLU A 161 29.12 -8.42 1.68
C GLU A 161 27.66 -8.17 1.26
N THR A 162 26.90 -9.26 1.25
CA THR A 162 25.44 -9.25 1.14
C THR A 162 24.89 -9.61 2.50
N ASP A 163 24.18 -8.67 3.14
CA ASP A 163 23.39 -8.97 4.33
C ASP A 163 21.91 -8.90 3.95
N VAL A 164 21.07 -9.66 4.64
CA VAL A 164 19.68 -9.84 4.21
C VAL A 164 18.70 -9.42 5.30
N PRO A 165 18.42 -8.12 5.38
CA PRO A 165 17.89 -7.53 6.60
C PRO A 165 16.40 -7.72 6.86
N ALA A 166 15.56 -8.03 5.85
CA ALA A 166 14.14 -8.33 6.09
C ALA A 166 13.51 -9.20 5.00
N MET A 167 12.60 -10.09 5.40
CA MET A 167 11.72 -10.86 4.50
C MET A 167 10.36 -10.97 5.15
N VAL A 168 9.32 -10.82 4.33
CA VAL A 168 7.92 -10.94 4.74
C VAL A 168 7.18 -11.81 3.74
N GLU A 169 6.29 -12.64 4.25
CA GLU A 169 5.33 -13.41 3.47
C GLU A 169 3.92 -13.13 3.95
N GLU A 170 3.03 -12.90 3.01
CA GLU A 170 1.61 -12.77 3.26
C GLU A 170 0.83 -13.79 2.42
N PHE A 171 -0.18 -14.39 3.03
CA PHE A 171 -1.09 -15.35 2.40
C PHE A 171 -2.49 -14.75 2.40
N GLY A 172 -3.20 -14.86 1.27
CA GLY A 172 -4.58 -14.38 1.08
C GLY A 172 -4.80 -12.89 1.33
N GLY A 173 -3.72 -12.10 1.23
CA GLY A 173 -3.66 -10.65 1.44
C GLY A 173 -3.04 -9.99 0.22
N GLY A 174 -1.87 -9.36 0.34
CA GLY A 174 -1.13 -8.82 -0.81
C GLY A 174 -1.54 -7.41 -1.23
N THR A 175 -2.43 -6.75 -0.48
CA THR A 175 -2.85 -5.37 -0.75
C THR A 175 -1.91 -4.33 -0.13
N ASP A 176 -1.09 -4.71 0.86
CA ASP A 176 -0.08 -3.86 1.50
C ASP A 176 0.98 -4.70 2.23
N VAL A 177 1.87 -5.33 1.47
CA VAL A 177 2.99 -6.12 2.03
C VAL A 177 4.17 -5.21 2.24
N VAL A 178 4.74 -5.21 3.44
CA VAL A 178 5.82 -4.29 3.82
C VAL A 178 6.96 -5.06 4.45
N ALA A 179 8.17 -4.88 3.92
CA ALA A 179 9.40 -5.38 4.49
C ALA A 179 10.28 -4.20 4.92
N ALA A 180 10.33 -3.98 6.23
CA ALA A 180 11.11 -2.91 6.85
C ALA A 180 12.14 -3.49 7.82
N GLY A 181 13.25 -2.80 7.99
CA GLY A 181 14.26 -3.19 8.97
C GLY A 181 15.38 -2.19 9.08
N THR A 182 16.32 -2.52 9.96
CA THR A 182 17.60 -1.84 10.06
C THR A 182 18.74 -2.82 9.95
N PHE A 183 19.87 -2.32 9.47
CA PHE A 183 21.09 -3.07 9.33
C PHE A 183 22.27 -2.24 9.80
N GLN A 184 23.12 -2.85 10.64
CA GLN A 184 24.37 -2.26 11.10
C GLN A 184 25.53 -2.85 10.28
N PRO A 185 26.09 -2.15 9.27
CA PRO A 185 27.35 -2.51 8.63
C PRO A 185 28.43 -2.89 9.65
N THR A 186 29.29 -3.84 9.28
CA THR A 186 30.46 -4.18 10.09
C THR A 186 31.37 -2.96 10.27
N ALA A 187 32.20 -2.95 11.31
CA ALA A 187 33.13 -1.84 11.56
C ALA A 187 34.06 -1.52 10.37
N GLU A 188 34.45 -2.55 9.60
CA GLU A 188 35.26 -2.40 8.39
C GLU A 188 34.47 -1.73 7.25
N SER A 189 33.19 -2.05 7.13
CA SER A 189 32.27 -1.51 6.13
C SER A 189 31.77 -0.10 6.47
N ALA A 190 31.66 0.21 7.76
CA ALA A 190 31.37 1.54 8.28
C ALA A 190 32.55 2.51 8.08
N ALA A 191 33.80 2.01 8.15
CA ALA A 191 35.00 2.82 7.91
C ALA A 191 35.16 3.29 6.45
N LYS A 192 34.49 2.63 5.50
CA LYS A 192 34.45 3.01 4.08
C LYS A 192 33.28 3.97 3.82
N ALA A 193 33.24 5.09 4.55
CA ALA A 193 32.12 6.06 4.60
C ALA A 193 31.70 6.67 3.25
N ASP A 194 32.43 6.41 2.16
CA ASP A 194 32.15 6.91 0.80
C ASP A 194 31.67 5.82 -0.16
N THR A 195 31.30 4.62 0.31
CA THR A 195 30.82 3.57 -0.57
C THR A 195 29.37 3.78 -0.95
N VAL A 196 29.13 3.74 -2.26
CA VAL A 196 27.82 3.59 -2.86
C VAL A 196 27.25 2.25 -2.38
N ARG A 197 26.11 2.27 -1.68
CA ARG A 197 25.41 1.08 -1.19
C ARG A 197 24.15 0.86 -2.00
N SER A 198 23.71 -0.38 -2.14
CA SER A 198 22.41 -0.66 -2.77
C SER A 198 21.54 -1.57 -1.95
N ILE A 199 20.24 -1.29 -1.99
CA ILE A 199 19.17 -2.15 -1.52
C ILE A 199 18.56 -2.81 -2.74
N ASN A 200 18.51 -4.14 -2.69
CA ASN A 200 17.83 -4.96 -3.66
C ASN A 200 16.54 -5.44 -3.03
N SER A 201 15.43 -5.35 -3.73
CA SER A 201 14.18 -5.91 -3.28
C SER A 201 13.67 -6.91 -4.31
N TRP A 202 13.08 -8.00 -3.81
CA TRP A 202 12.48 -9.06 -4.61
C TRP A 202 11.02 -9.19 -4.21
N SER A 203 10.11 -9.16 -5.18
CA SER A 203 8.70 -9.46 -4.96
C SER A 203 8.30 -10.68 -5.77
N ILE A 204 7.63 -11.65 -5.14
CA ILE A 204 7.04 -12.80 -5.82
C ILE A 204 5.58 -12.88 -5.42
N SER A 205 4.69 -12.76 -6.39
CA SER A 205 3.26 -12.74 -6.15
C SER A 205 2.51 -13.72 -7.04
N ALA A 206 1.60 -14.46 -6.42
CA ALA A 206 0.75 -15.43 -7.09
C ALA A 206 -0.72 -15.07 -6.89
N ARG A 207 -1.45 -14.90 -7.99
CA ARG A 207 -2.92 -14.78 -8.00
C ARG A 207 -3.54 -16.03 -8.59
N ASP A 208 -4.50 -16.63 -7.89
CA ASP A 208 -5.30 -17.73 -8.45
C ASP A 208 -6.63 -17.15 -8.95
N LEU A 209 -6.69 -16.79 -10.24
CA LEU A 209 -7.94 -16.39 -10.88
C LEU A 209 -8.69 -17.65 -11.30
N ASN A 210 -9.45 -18.24 -10.38
CA ASN A 210 -10.48 -19.26 -10.65
C ASN A 210 -10.13 -20.25 -11.79
N GLY A 211 -8.96 -20.87 -11.72
CA GLY A 211 -8.62 -22.05 -12.51
C GLY A 211 -8.28 -21.87 -13.99
N ASN A 212 -7.94 -20.68 -14.51
CA ASN A 212 -7.52 -20.57 -15.92
C ASN A 212 -6.41 -19.55 -16.27
N GLY A 213 -5.68 -19.03 -15.30
CA GLY A 213 -4.50 -18.22 -15.56
C GLY A 213 -4.11 -17.43 -14.33
N SER A 214 -2.95 -17.71 -13.77
CA SER A 214 -2.38 -16.90 -12.71
C SER A 214 -1.81 -15.61 -13.31
N ILE A 215 -2.10 -14.46 -12.71
CA ILE A 215 -1.28 -13.27 -12.92
C ILE A 215 -0.09 -13.45 -11.99
N GLU A 216 1.09 -13.59 -12.60
CA GLU A 216 2.34 -13.85 -11.91
C GLU A 216 3.24 -12.64 -12.03
N GLU A 217 3.69 -12.12 -10.90
CA GLU A 217 4.58 -10.96 -10.85
C GLU A 217 5.81 -11.38 -10.04
N ASN A 218 6.95 -11.50 -10.74
CA ASN A 218 8.24 -11.83 -10.16
C ASN A 218 9.14 -10.64 -10.44
N GLU A 219 9.32 -9.77 -9.46
CA GLU A 219 9.89 -8.45 -9.66
C GLU A 219 11.19 -8.30 -8.88
N TYR A 220 12.13 -7.57 -9.47
CA TYR A 220 13.40 -7.19 -8.89
C TYR A 220 13.60 -5.69 -9.03
N LEU A 221 13.96 -5.05 -7.92
CA LEU A 221 14.24 -3.63 -7.85
C LEU A 221 15.60 -3.42 -7.18
N ASN A 222 16.42 -2.51 -7.71
CA ASN A 222 17.67 -2.10 -7.08
C ASN A 222 17.67 -0.57 -6.91
N VAL A 223 17.89 -0.11 -5.67
CA VAL A 223 18.01 1.31 -5.33
C VAL A 223 19.34 1.56 -4.66
N THR A 224 20.05 2.56 -5.14
CA THR A 224 21.40 2.90 -4.73
C THR A 224 21.38 4.20 -3.94
N PHE A 225 22.07 4.23 -2.81
CA PHE A 225 22.13 5.38 -1.93
C PHE A 225 23.55 5.60 -1.41
N LEU A 226 23.81 6.84 -1.00
CA LEU A 226 25.08 7.21 -0.40
C LEU A 226 25.05 6.90 1.10
N SER A 227 26.07 6.20 1.55
CA SER A 227 26.14 5.65 2.91
C SER A 227 26.98 6.45 3.88
N ARG A 228 26.95 7.77 3.72
CA ARG A 228 27.70 8.66 4.57
C ARG A 228 26.95 8.82 5.89
N PRO A 229 27.60 8.66 7.06
CA PRO A 229 26.99 9.04 8.33
C PRO A 229 26.66 10.53 8.26
N LEU A 230 25.37 10.82 8.12
CA LEU A 230 24.87 12.17 8.02
C LEU A 230 24.91 12.77 9.43
N LEU A 231 25.80 13.74 9.65
CA LEU A 231 25.88 14.48 10.90
C LEU A 231 24.51 15.09 11.21
N ASN A 232 24.02 14.89 12.43
CA ASN A 232 22.85 15.58 12.92
C ASN A 232 23.22 17.06 13.11
N PHE A 233 22.90 17.90 12.12
CA PHE A 233 22.98 19.34 12.33
C PHE A 233 21.56 19.84 12.72
N GLY A 234 21.42 20.42 13.91
CA GLY A 234 20.09 20.74 14.45
C GLY A 234 19.30 21.70 13.55
N GLY A 235 18.05 21.35 13.24
CA GLY A 235 16.87 22.18 12.87
C GLY A 235 16.94 23.30 11.82
N LEU A 236 18.12 23.73 11.33
CA LEU A 236 18.29 24.91 10.47
C LEU A 236 18.23 24.60 8.97
N PHE A 237 18.04 23.34 8.60
CA PHE A 237 17.96 22.82 7.24
C PHE A 237 17.15 21.53 7.27
N GLY A 238 16.73 21.06 6.10
CA GLY A 238 15.86 19.91 5.99
C GLY A 238 14.57 20.24 5.25
N LEU A 239 13.70 19.24 5.24
CA LEU A 239 12.43 19.24 4.55
C LEU A 239 11.35 19.97 5.39
N ASN A 240 10.68 20.93 4.77
CA ASN A 240 9.46 21.56 5.27
C ASN A 240 8.29 21.14 4.39
N VAL A 241 7.26 20.56 5.00
CA VAL A 241 6.02 20.15 4.32
C VAL A 241 4.92 21.11 4.72
N ASP A 242 4.41 21.86 3.75
CA ASP A 242 3.26 22.76 3.94
C ASP A 242 1.95 22.07 3.53
N GLU A 243 2.00 21.14 2.55
CA GLU A 243 0.90 20.25 2.17
C GLU A 243 1.45 18.89 1.70
N PRO A 244 0.75 17.76 1.93
CA PRO A 244 -0.53 17.68 2.63
C PRO A 244 -0.33 17.69 4.15
N VAL A 245 -1.19 18.41 4.88
CA VAL A 245 -1.18 18.47 6.35
C VAL A 245 -2.57 18.20 6.93
N ASP A 246 -2.63 17.83 8.21
CA ASP A 246 -3.87 17.71 8.98
C ASP A 246 -4.32 19.11 9.42
N HIS A 247 -5.25 19.69 8.65
CA HIS A 247 -5.87 20.99 8.91
C HIS A 247 -6.91 20.93 10.02
N THR A 248 -7.54 19.76 10.22
CA THR A 248 -8.57 19.56 11.25
C THR A 248 -8.01 19.30 12.65
N ASN A 249 -6.72 18.98 12.76
CA ASN A 249 -6.01 18.57 13.97
C ASN A 249 -6.63 17.33 14.65
N ASP A 250 -7.15 16.38 13.86
CA ASP A 250 -7.72 15.12 14.36
C ASP A 250 -6.71 13.96 14.39
N GLY A 251 -5.47 14.22 13.94
CA GLY A 251 -4.38 13.27 13.85
C GLY A 251 -4.35 12.50 12.52
N GLN A 252 -5.15 12.89 11.52
CA GLN A 252 -5.25 12.22 10.23
C GLN A 252 -5.48 13.23 9.09
N ILE A 253 -4.97 12.95 7.89
CA ILE A 253 -5.31 13.67 6.66
C ILE A 253 -6.51 12.97 6.01
N SER A 254 -7.66 13.63 6.00
CA SER A 254 -8.92 13.15 5.47
C SER A 254 -9.16 13.72 4.06
N ILE A 255 -9.01 12.86 3.05
CA ILE A 255 -9.40 13.15 1.67
C ILE A 255 -10.86 12.78 1.47
N CYS A 256 -11.67 13.79 1.23
CA CYS A 256 -13.10 13.68 1.09
C CYS A 256 -13.47 13.62 -0.39
N MET A 257 -13.88 12.44 -0.86
CA MET A 257 -14.38 12.30 -2.22
C MET A 257 -15.79 12.82 -2.29
N ASN A 258 -16.01 13.84 -3.13
CA ASN A 258 -17.34 14.35 -3.45
C ASN A 258 -18.17 14.56 -2.17
N ARG A 259 -17.73 15.45 -1.29
CA ARG A 259 -18.53 15.88 -0.14
C ARG A 259 -17.95 17.19 0.38
N THR A 260 -18.83 18.15 0.67
CA THR A 260 -18.45 19.46 1.19
C THR A 260 -18.78 19.52 2.67
N TRP A 261 -18.08 18.70 3.46
CA TRP A 261 -18.13 18.88 4.90
C TRP A 261 -17.21 20.04 5.26
N THR A 262 -17.70 21.01 6.03
CA THR A 262 -16.94 22.25 6.25
C THR A 262 -15.86 22.11 7.32
N ASN A 263 -15.85 21.03 8.12
CA ASN A 263 -14.97 20.92 9.30
C ASN A 263 -14.33 19.53 9.53
N ASP A 264 -14.44 18.55 8.63
CA ASP A 264 -13.81 17.23 8.82
C ASP A 264 -12.99 16.73 7.62
N CYS A 265 -12.74 17.61 6.66
CA CYS A 265 -11.98 17.32 5.44
C CYS A 265 -10.74 18.20 5.39
N ASP A 266 -9.57 17.58 5.28
CA ASP A 266 -8.31 18.28 5.02
C ASP A 266 -8.14 18.54 3.52
N VAL A 267 -8.64 17.62 2.69
CA VAL A 267 -8.65 17.76 1.23
C VAL A 267 -10.06 17.53 0.70
N ASN A 268 -10.68 18.60 0.19
CA ASN A 268 -12.01 18.55 -0.39
C ASN A 268 -11.94 18.35 -1.92
N LEU A 269 -12.50 17.24 -2.41
CA LEU A 269 -12.54 16.90 -3.83
C LEU A 269 -13.90 17.13 -4.50
N THR A 270 -14.80 17.91 -3.87
CA THR A 270 -16.06 18.33 -4.51
C THR A 270 -15.77 19.03 -5.83
N GLY A 271 -16.46 18.61 -6.89
CA GLY A 271 -16.26 19.15 -8.24
C GLY A 271 -15.06 18.58 -9.01
N SER A 272 -14.34 17.60 -8.45
CA SER A 272 -13.26 16.86 -9.14
C SER A 272 -13.64 15.39 -9.35
N PRO A 273 -14.70 15.06 -10.12
CA PRO A 273 -15.20 13.68 -10.20
C PRO A 273 -14.24 12.69 -10.87
N ASN A 274 -13.32 13.19 -11.71
CA ASN A 274 -12.49 12.35 -12.57
C ASN A 274 -11.07 12.11 -12.05
N ALA A 275 -10.69 12.70 -10.91
CA ALA A 275 -9.34 12.52 -10.36
C ALA A 275 -9.33 12.60 -8.84
N LEU A 276 -8.49 11.81 -8.18
CA LEU A 276 -8.16 12.01 -6.78
C LEU A 276 -7.03 13.05 -6.71
N LYS A 277 -7.24 14.19 -6.06
CA LYS A 277 -6.20 15.22 -5.94
C LYS A 277 -5.58 15.23 -4.55
N VAL A 278 -4.26 15.33 -4.48
CA VAL A 278 -3.52 15.51 -3.22
C VAL A 278 -2.64 16.75 -3.36
N PRO A 279 -2.83 17.79 -2.52
CA PRO A 279 -1.96 18.95 -2.56
C PRO A 279 -0.55 18.56 -2.12
N LEU A 280 0.46 19.11 -2.78
CA LEU A 280 1.87 18.88 -2.48
C LEU A 280 2.61 20.22 -2.48
N LYS A 281 2.97 20.72 -1.31
CA LYS A 281 3.63 22.01 -1.16
C LYS A 281 4.70 21.92 -0.09
N GLY A 282 5.84 22.53 -0.36
CA GLY A 282 6.91 22.54 0.61
C GLY A 282 8.20 23.12 0.07
N SER A 283 9.23 22.96 0.90
CA SER A 283 10.58 23.36 0.54
C SER A 283 11.60 22.43 1.18
N TYR A 284 12.79 22.40 0.61
CA TYR A 284 13.90 21.69 1.19
C TYR A 284 15.13 22.57 1.18
N ARG A 285 15.75 22.70 2.36
CA ARG A 285 17.01 23.41 2.53
C ARG A 285 18.16 22.43 2.72
N THR A 286 19.21 22.57 1.91
CA THR A 286 20.40 21.72 1.95
C THR A 286 21.22 21.93 3.24
N PRO A 287 21.90 20.87 3.74
CA PRO A 287 22.88 21.00 4.80
C PRO A 287 24.06 21.90 4.39
N PRO A 288 24.83 22.44 5.36
CA PRO A 288 26.05 23.18 5.07
C PRO A 288 27.03 22.37 4.19
N GLY A 289 27.62 23.03 3.20
CA GLY A 289 28.57 22.41 2.26
C GLY A 289 27.94 21.85 0.99
N TYR A 290 26.60 21.81 0.92
CA TYR A 290 25.83 21.43 -0.26
C TYR A 290 25.14 22.64 -0.88
N LEU A 291 25.28 22.79 -2.19
CA LEU A 291 24.58 23.80 -2.99
C LEU A 291 23.74 23.10 -4.04
N ILE A 292 22.47 23.45 -4.17
CA ILE A 292 21.58 22.96 -5.24
C ILE A 292 22.24 23.24 -6.57
N ASP A 293 22.26 22.26 -7.47
CA ASP A 293 22.81 22.38 -8.81
C ASP A 293 21.71 22.76 -9.82
N PRO A 294 21.64 24.02 -10.31
CA PRO A 294 20.62 24.44 -11.26
C PRO A 294 20.68 23.68 -12.58
N THR A 295 21.89 23.26 -13.01
CA THR A 295 22.03 22.50 -14.26
C THR A 295 21.49 21.09 -14.11
N GLY A 296 21.73 20.43 -12.97
CA GLY A 296 21.09 19.15 -12.65
C GLY A 296 19.56 19.25 -12.53
N VAL A 297 19.04 20.34 -11.95
CA VAL A 297 17.59 20.58 -11.87
C VAL A 297 16.98 20.76 -13.27
N ASP A 298 17.62 21.56 -14.14
CA ASP A 298 17.23 21.74 -15.55
C ASP A 298 17.32 20.43 -16.35
N ALA A 299 18.27 19.54 -16.04
CA ALA A 299 18.34 18.22 -16.67
C ALA A 299 17.14 17.34 -16.30
N LYS A 300 16.77 17.30 -15.01
CA LYS A 300 15.60 16.54 -14.52
C LYS A 300 14.27 17.08 -15.04
N SER A 301 14.22 18.38 -15.34
CA SER A 301 13.05 19.02 -15.95
C SER A 301 12.80 18.57 -17.40
N LYS A 302 13.81 17.97 -18.04
CA LYS A 302 13.78 17.48 -19.43
C LYS A 302 13.69 15.96 -19.53
N THR A 303 14.16 15.23 -18.52
CA THR A 303 14.20 13.77 -18.52
C THR A 303 13.87 13.24 -17.13
N ALA A 304 12.86 12.37 -17.06
CA ALA A 304 12.44 11.76 -15.81
C ALA A 304 13.56 10.87 -15.24
N ASP A 305 13.82 11.02 -13.95
CA ASP A 305 14.64 10.09 -13.17
C ASP A 305 13.71 8.99 -12.61
N PRO A 306 13.95 7.70 -12.87
CA PRO A 306 13.08 6.62 -12.41
C PRO A 306 12.98 6.50 -10.87
N GLN A 307 13.88 7.14 -10.12
CA GLN A 307 13.80 7.19 -8.65
C GLN A 307 13.01 8.38 -8.11
N ASP A 308 12.81 9.40 -8.94
CA ASP A 308 11.91 10.47 -8.57
C ASP A 308 10.49 9.97 -8.80
N PHE A 309 9.65 9.99 -7.75
CA PHE A 309 8.26 9.61 -7.89
C PHE A 309 7.38 10.27 -6.84
N VAL A 310 6.11 10.37 -7.17
CA VAL A 310 5.01 10.60 -6.23
C VAL A 310 4.03 9.45 -6.47
N LYS A 311 3.67 8.68 -5.45
CA LYS A 311 2.77 7.54 -5.57
C LYS A 311 1.75 7.53 -4.46
N LEU A 312 0.59 6.97 -4.76
CA LEU A 312 -0.50 6.78 -3.81
C LEU A 312 -0.90 5.31 -3.78
N GLN A 313 -0.58 4.61 -2.70
CA GLN A 313 -0.91 3.19 -2.51
C GLN A 313 -2.26 3.05 -1.78
N LEU A 314 -3.16 2.26 -2.37
CA LEU A 314 -4.44 1.91 -1.79
C LEU A 314 -4.26 0.68 -0.89
N THR A 315 -4.17 0.84 0.43
CA THR A 315 -3.80 -0.31 1.30
C THR A 315 -4.87 -1.39 1.41
N GLN A 316 -6.14 -1.04 1.20
CA GLN A 316 -7.27 -1.97 1.29
C GLN A 316 -7.61 -2.59 -0.06
N HIS A 317 -7.57 -1.77 -1.10
CA HIS A 317 -7.87 -2.22 -2.46
C HIS A 317 -6.65 -2.81 -3.14
N GLY A 318 -5.45 -2.53 -2.64
CA GLY A 318 -4.19 -2.92 -3.23
C GLY A 318 -3.85 -2.15 -4.50
N GLY A 319 -2.58 -2.21 -4.87
CA GLY A 319 -1.99 -1.44 -5.95
C GLY A 319 -1.66 -0.01 -5.55
N ALA A 320 -0.92 0.63 -6.44
CA ALA A 320 -0.61 2.05 -6.37
C ALA A 320 -1.09 2.79 -7.60
N CYS A 321 -1.26 4.07 -7.38
CA CYS A 321 -1.68 5.05 -8.35
C CYS A 321 -0.50 5.94 -8.66
N GLU A 322 -0.16 5.99 -9.94
CA GLU A 322 0.74 6.99 -10.49
C GLU A 322 -0.06 8.27 -10.77
N PRO A 323 0.55 9.47 -10.58
CA PRO A 323 -0.06 10.71 -11.00
C PRO A 323 -0.32 10.70 -12.50
N GLN A 324 -1.42 11.33 -12.92
CA GLN A 324 -1.89 11.41 -14.30
C GLN A 324 -2.13 12.86 -14.71
N TYR A 325 -2.41 13.07 -16.00
CA TYR A 325 -2.88 14.32 -16.62
C TYR A 325 -2.01 15.57 -16.42
N ASN A 326 -2.02 16.18 -15.23
CA ASN A 326 -1.41 17.48 -14.95
C ASN A 326 -0.12 17.40 -14.12
N PHE A 327 0.28 16.19 -13.72
CA PHE A 327 1.51 15.96 -12.99
C PHE A 327 2.43 14.96 -13.71
N SER A 328 3.72 15.28 -13.73
CA SER A 328 4.80 14.35 -14.05
C SER A 328 6.05 14.80 -13.31
N MET A 329 7.04 13.93 -13.11
CA MET A 329 8.28 14.36 -12.44
C MET A 329 9.07 15.38 -13.25
N THR A 330 9.00 15.34 -14.59
CA THR A 330 9.59 16.40 -15.41
C THR A 330 8.88 17.73 -15.21
N ASP A 331 7.54 17.74 -15.16
CA ASP A 331 6.77 18.95 -14.81
C ASP A 331 7.11 19.46 -13.40
N PHE A 332 7.21 18.55 -12.41
CA PHE A 332 7.65 18.87 -11.05
C PHE A 332 8.95 19.68 -11.06
N TRP A 333 10.01 19.14 -11.67
CA TRP A 333 11.30 19.83 -11.73
C TRP A 333 11.28 21.11 -12.56
N ASN A 334 10.38 21.25 -13.55
CA ASN A 334 10.19 22.50 -14.29
C ASN A 334 9.58 23.62 -13.43
N LYS A 335 8.78 23.30 -12.42
CA LYS A 335 8.12 24.28 -11.53
C LYS A 335 8.85 24.53 -10.21
N VAL A 336 9.92 23.76 -9.92
CA VAL A 336 10.75 23.97 -8.73
C VAL A 336 11.45 25.33 -8.81
N SER A 337 11.36 26.09 -7.72
CA SER A 337 12.08 27.35 -7.54
C SER A 337 13.36 27.14 -6.74
N ILE A 338 14.47 27.76 -7.17
CA ILE A 338 15.75 27.74 -6.45
C ILE A 338 15.99 29.12 -5.84
N SER A 339 16.21 29.16 -4.53
CA SER A 339 16.61 30.38 -3.80
C SER A 339 17.94 30.97 -4.29
N ALA A 340 18.13 32.28 -4.09
CA ALA A 340 19.32 33.00 -4.54
C ALA A 340 20.64 32.48 -3.92
N ASP A 341 20.60 31.94 -2.69
CA ASP A 341 21.77 31.34 -2.04
C ASP A 341 22.05 29.90 -2.50
N ARG A 342 21.21 29.37 -3.41
CA ARG A 342 21.24 27.98 -3.91
C ARG A 342 21.18 26.93 -2.80
N ARG A 343 20.57 27.24 -1.65
CA ARG A 343 20.42 26.26 -0.56
C ARG A 343 19.01 25.76 -0.41
N THR A 344 18.02 26.44 -0.95
CA THR A 344 16.61 26.05 -0.83
C THR A 344 15.97 25.80 -2.20
N ILE A 345 15.34 24.63 -2.36
CA ILE A 345 14.34 24.38 -3.41
C ILE A 345 12.94 24.51 -2.81
N SER A 346 11.96 24.94 -3.61
CA SER A 346 10.56 25.02 -3.18
C SER A 346 9.61 24.65 -4.31
N TRP A 347 8.47 24.06 -3.96
CA TRP A 347 7.44 23.61 -4.90
C TRP A 347 6.03 23.92 -4.37
N ASP A 348 5.08 24.14 -5.27
CA ASP A 348 3.67 24.39 -4.94
C ASP A 348 2.76 23.73 -5.99
N TYR A 349 2.28 22.54 -5.66
CA TYR A 349 1.26 21.79 -6.39
C TYR A 349 -0.03 21.78 -5.55
N THR A 350 -0.69 22.93 -5.46
CA THR A 350 -1.97 23.10 -4.76
C THR A 350 -3.07 23.60 -5.70
N GLY A 351 -4.32 23.57 -5.21
CA GLY A 351 -5.48 24.04 -5.96
C GLY A 351 -5.67 23.31 -7.29
N ALA A 352 -5.71 24.05 -8.40
CA ALA A 352 -5.87 23.47 -9.73
C ALA A 352 -4.70 22.57 -10.14
N ASN A 353 -3.49 22.86 -9.63
CA ASN A 353 -2.26 22.14 -9.92
C ASN A 353 -1.94 21.05 -8.89
N ALA A 354 -2.87 20.70 -7.99
CA ALA A 354 -2.64 19.60 -7.06
C ALA A 354 -2.34 18.29 -7.81
N VAL A 355 -1.50 17.43 -7.21
CA VAL A 355 -1.13 16.14 -7.79
C VAL A 355 -2.40 15.33 -8.01
N ASP A 356 -2.70 15.00 -9.25
CA ASP A 356 -3.90 14.29 -9.64
C ASP A 356 -3.62 12.83 -9.98
N PHE A 357 -4.37 11.93 -9.37
CA PHE A 357 -4.37 10.50 -9.66
C PHE A 357 -5.66 10.13 -10.40
N ALA A 358 -5.57 9.08 -11.22
CA ALA A 358 -6.66 8.66 -12.11
C ALA A 358 -7.98 8.32 -11.38
N ARG A 359 -9.09 8.23 -12.13
CA ARG A 359 -10.42 7.99 -11.54
C ARG A 359 -10.48 6.72 -10.69
N GLY A 360 -9.91 5.60 -11.13
CA GLY A 360 -9.95 4.35 -10.37
C GLY A 360 -9.17 4.38 -9.06
N CYS A 361 -8.35 5.40 -8.83
CA CYS A 361 -7.69 5.68 -7.54
C CYS A 361 -8.64 6.30 -6.51
N ARG A 362 -9.82 6.74 -6.93
CA ARG A 362 -10.89 7.26 -6.08
C ARG A 362 -11.64 6.13 -5.38
N GLN A 363 -10.92 5.29 -4.64
CA GLN A 363 -11.49 4.25 -3.81
C GLN A 363 -11.53 4.71 -2.36
N VAL A 364 -12.58 4.35 -1.63
CA VAL A 364 -12.59 4.50 -0.17
C VAL A 364 -11.43 3.70 0.42
N GLN A 365 -10.70 4.32 1.33
CA GLN A 365 -9.53 3.81 2.02
C GLN A 365 -9.50 4.38 3.43
N ASP A 366 -9.49 3.55 4.46
CA ASP A 366 -9.24 4.07 5.82
C ASP A 366 -7.77 4.35 6.09
N ARG A 367 -6.90 3.79 5.25
CA ARG A 367 -5.48 4.09 5.20
C ARG A 367 -5.03 4.13 3.75
N VAL A 368 -4.36 5.20 3.39
CA VAL A 368 -3.63 5.36 2.14
C VAL A 368 -2.19 5.59 2.50
N GLU A 369 -1.29 4.98 1.71
CA GLU A 369 0.12 5.30 1.81
C GLU A 369 0.49 6.24 0.69
N PHE A 370 0.79 7.49 1.04
CA PHE A 370 1.31 8.48 0.12
C PHE A 370 2.83 8.43 0.20
N HIS A 371 3.51 8.34 -0.95
CA HIS A 371 4.96 8.23 -1.01
C HIS A 371 5.51 9.27 -1.98
N VAL A 372 6.53 10.00 -1.55
CA VAL A 372 7.30 10.89 -2.42
C VAL A 372 8.78 10.62 -2.24
N ASN A 373 9.49 10.46 -3.35
CA ASN A 373 10.94 10.37 -3.40
C ASN A 373 11.46 11.40 -4.41
N LEU A 374 12.40 12.24 -3.97
CA LEU A 374 13.06 13.22 -4.80
C LEU A 374 14.58 13.13 -4.61
N ARG A 375 15.33 12.95 -5.70
CA ARG A 375 16.80 13.06 -5.71
C ARG A 375 17.21 14.47 -6.11
N VAL A 376 17.45 15.33 -5.14
CA VAL A 376 17.85 16.72 -5.38
C VAL A 376 19.27 16.80 -5.93
N PRO A 377 19.48 17.35 -7.13
CA PRO A 377 20.81 17.59 -7.68
C PRO A 377 21.52 18.67 -6.86
N VAL A 378 22.72 18.34 -6.37
CA VAL A 378 23.55 19.25 -5.59
C VAL A 378 25.00 19.20 -6.06
N THR A 379 25.77 20.22 -5.70
CA THR A 379 27.23 20.20 -5.74
C THR A 379 27.77 20.26 -4.32
N ARG A 380 28.77 19.42 -4.05
CA ARG A 380 29.55 19.43 -2.81
C ARG A 380 31.01 19.56 -3.17
N PHE A 381 31.66 20.62 -2.69
CA PHE A 381 33.05 20.94 -3.03
C PHE A 381 33.34 20.94 -4.55
N GLY A 382 32.34 21.30 -5.37
CA GLY A 382 32.43 21.32 -6.83
C GLY A 382 32.13 19.99 -7.53
N SER A 383 31.89 18.90 -6.80
CA SER A 383 31.49 17.61 -7.38
C SER A 383 29.97 17.45 -7.37
N PRO A 384 29.36 16.99 -8.49
CA PRO A 384 27.92 16.71 -8.53
C PRO A 384 27.56 15.50 -7.66
N GLU A 385 26.47 15.60 -6.93
CA GLU A 385 25.92 14.59 -6.02
C GLU A 385 24.39 14.68 -6.02
N TYR A 386 23.71 13.67 -5.50
CA TYR A 386 22.25 13.69 -5.29
C TYR A 386 21.93 13.49 -3.81
N LEU A 387 21.05 14.33 -3.27
CA LEU A 387 20.47 14.14 -1.93
C LEU A 387 19.05 13.59 -2.06
N PRO A 388 18.77 12.39 -1.56
CA PRO A 388 17.40 11.85 -1.58
C PRO A 388 16.57 12.52 -0.49
N ILE A 389 15.31 12.82 -0.80
CA ILE A 389 14.29 13.32 0.10
C ILE A 389 13.09 12.39 0.03
N PHE A 390 12.53 12.07 1.19
CA PHE A 390 11.41 11.15 1.31
C PHE A 390 10.26 11.79 2.10
N MET A 391 9.04 11.61 1.60
CA MET A 391 7.81 11.92 2.35
C MET A 391 6.93 10.70 2.35
N THR A 392 6.40 10.30 3.51
CA THR A 392 5.40 9.25 3.54
C THR A 392 4.46 9.34 4.72
N THR A 393 3.21 8.92 4.52
CA THR A 393 2.22 8.70 5.59
C THR A 393 2.51 7.44 6.40
N ARG A 394 3.39 6.57 5.90
CA ARG A 394 3.73 5.33 6.58
C ARG A 394 4.53 5.65 7.83
N ASN A 395 4.16 4.98 8.92
CA ASN A 395 4.87 5.15 10.18
C ASN A 395 6.23 4.44 10.17
N LEU A 396 7.26 5.17 9.76
CA LEU A 396 8.64 4.73 9.83
C LEU A 396 9.24 5.23 11.15
N LYS A 397 9.83 4.33 11.93
CA LYS A 397 10.36 4.63 13.28
C LYS A 397 11.66 5.48 13.27
N PHE A 398 11.94 6.17 12.19
CA PHE A 398 13.21 6.84 11.94
C PHE A 398 12.94 8.23 11.36
N ILE A 399 13.52 9.27 11.97
CA ILE A 399 13.36 10.67 11.55
C ILE A 399 14.74 11.25 11.25
N THR A 400 14.93 11.73 10.02
CA THR A 400 16.14 12.41 9.55
C THR A 400 15.77 13.71 8.84
N TRP A 401 16.73 14.61 8.59
CA TRP A 401 16.45 15.94 8.01
C TRP A 401 15.93 15.89 6.56
N ASN A 402 16.14 14.78 5.84
CA ASN A 402 15.62 14.54 4.50
C ASN A 402 14.38 13.65 4.48
N PHE A 403 13.75 13.43 5.62
CA PHE A 403 12.59 12.57 5.76
C PHE A 403 11.46 13.32 6.45
N ALA A 404 10.24 13.27 5.89
CA ALA A 404 9.04 13.71 6.58
C ALA A 404 8.04 12.56 6.69
N GLN A 405 7.66 12.26 7.94
CA GLN A 405 6.49 11.45 8.22
C GLN A 405 5.25 12.35 8.20
N LEU A 406 4.35 12.08 7.26
CA LEU A 406 3.05 12.73 7.17
C LEU A 406 2.09 12.08 8.16
N ALA A 407 1.05 12.82 8.58
CA ALA A 407 -0.04 12.22 9.33
C ALA A 407 -0.70 11.09 8.50
N PRO A 408 -1.23 10.03 9.13
CA PRO A 408 -1.94 8.97 8.42
C PRO A 408 -3.01 9.55 7.49
N MET A 409 -3.25 8.94 6.33
CA MET A 409 -4.20 9.48 5.34
C MET A 409 -5.37 8.53 5.12
N LYS A 410 -6.59 9.05 4.94
CA LYS A 410 -7.77 8.28 4.51
C LYS A 410 -8.44 8.91 3.30
N ILE A 411 -9.09 8.09 2.50
CA ILE A 411 -10.04 8.48 1.47
C ILE A 411 -11.42 8.00 1.93
N THR A 412 -12.36 8.91 2.16
CA THR A 412 -13.70 8.53 2.63
C THR A 412 -14.78 8.88 1.61
N ASN A 413 -15.74 7.96 1.48
CA ASN A 413 -17.03 8.12 0.83
C ASN A 413 -18.01 7.21 1.56
N SER A 414 -19.28 7.56 1.62
CA SER A 414 -20.26 6.83 2.45
C SER A 414 -21.64 7.41 2.17
N CYS A 415 -22.57 6.72 1.51
CA CYS A 415 -23.85 7.36 1.14
C CYS A 415 -25.04 6.42 0.73
N LEU A 416 -26.23 7.05 0.69
CA LEU A 416 -27.57 6.61 0.26
C LEU A 416 -27.91 7.17 -1.13
N ALA A 417 -28.72 6.50 -1.96
CA ALA A 417 -29.10 7.04 -3.29
C ALA A 417 -29.89 8.37 -3.23
N ALA A 418 -29.76 9.24 -4.24
CA ALA A 418 -30.60 10.42 -4.43
C ALA A 418 -32.09 10.05 -4.39
N GLY A 419 -32.93 10.95 -3.87
CA GLY A 419 -34.36 10.74 -3.68
C GLY A 419 -34.71 9.86 -2.48
N THR A 420 -33.72 9.40 -1.71
CA THR A 420 -33.98 8.72 -0.43
C THR A 420 -34.63 9.70 0.54
N LEU A 421 -35.79 9.35 1.08
CA LEU A 421 -36.55 10.17 2.00
C LEU A 421 -36.04 10.02 3.43
N ILE A 422 -35.65 11.14 4.04
CA ILE A 422 -35.20 11.21 5.43
C ILE A 422 -36.34 11.74 6.30
N GLN A 423 -36.62 11.01 7.37
CA GLN A 423 -37.65 11.41 8.34
C GLN A 423 -37.14 12.56 9.22
N LEU A 424 -37.80 13.72 9.14
CA LEU A 424 -37.61 14.84 10.04
C LEU A 424 -38.33 14.63 11.38
N ASN A 425 -37.88 15.33 12.41
CA ASN A 425 -38.40 15.22 13.78
C ASN A 425 -39.87 15.68 13.91
N ASP A 426 -40.37 16.49 12.99
CA ASP A 426 -41.77 16.92 12.94
C ASP A 426 -42.71 15.89 12.27
N GLY A 427 -42.15 14.78 11.76
CA GLY A 427 -42.89 13.73 11.06
C GLY A 427 -42.99 13.93 9.55
N SER A 428 -42.43 15.01 9.00
CA SER A 428 -42.30 15.17 7.54
C SER A 428 -41.12 14.35 6.99
N GLU A 429 -41.17 14.04 5.70
CA GLU A 429 -40.10 13.38 4.96
C GLU A 429 -39.54 14.34 3.91
N VAL A 430 -38.22 14.44 3.84
CA VAL A 430 -37.50 15.30 2.90
C VAL A 430 -36.47 14.46 2.16
N ALA A 431 -36.29 14.69 0.87
CA ALA A 431 -35.27 13.99 0.10
C ALA A 431 -33.88 14.29 0.68
N VAL A 432 -33.00 13.30 0.72
CA VAL A 432 -31.69 13.39 1.37
C VAL A 432 -30.82 14.50 0.76
N GLU A 433 -31.00 14.79 -0.53
CA GLU A 433 -30.36 15.90 -1.25
C GLU A 433 -30.79 17.30 -0.79
N ASP A 434 -31.95 17.41 -0.16
CA ASP A 434 -32.53 18.66 0.31
C ASP A 434 -32.26 18.89 1.81
N ILE A 435 -31.65 17.93 2.51
CA ILE A 435 -31.26 18.06 3.92
C ILE A 435 -30.02 18.95 4.05
N THR A 436 -30.04 19.84 5.03
CA THR A 436 -28.97 20.81 5.32
C THR A 436 -28.53 20.78 6.79
N ALA A 437 -27.36 21.34 7.06
CA ALA A 437 -26.90 21.51 8.44
C ALA A 437 -27.87 22.40 9.24
N GLY A 438 -28.22 21.94 10.44
CA GLY A 438 -29.23 22.55 11.31
C GLY A 438 -30.59 21.85 11.24
N ASP A 439 -30.85 21.07 10.20
CA ASP A 439 -32.09 20.28 10.13
C ASP A 439 -32.16 19.26 11.26
N LEU A 440 -33.40 18.99 11.66
CA LEU A 440 -33.72 18.20 12.84
C LEU A 440 -34.31 16.88 12.40
N VAL A 441 -33.49 15.82 12.34
CA VAL A 441 -33.96 14.49 11.93
C VAL A 441 -34.53 13.70 13.10
N PHE A 442 -35.47 12.81 12.79
CA PHE A 442 -36.07 11.92 13.77
C PHE A 442 -35.08 10.83 14.20
N ASN A 443 -34.94 10.64 15.51
CA ASN A 443 -34.17 9.55 16.10
C ASN A 443 -34.93 9.01 17.33
N GLU A 444 -35.35 7.74 17.27
CA GLU A 444 -36.18 7.14 18.32
C GLU A 444 -35.50 7.08 19.70
N TYR A 445 -34.17 6.88 19.73
CA TYR A 445 -33.38 6.77 20.96
C TYR A 445 -33.10 8.12 21.64
N ARG A 446 -33.43 9.22 20.97
CA ARG A 446 -33.38 10.56 21.55
C ARG A 446 -34.69 10.94 22.27
N LYS A 447 -35.59 9.98 22.52
CA LYS A 447 -36.86 10.20 23.23
C LYS A 447 -37.70 11.32 22.57
N LYS A 448 -37.75 11.33 21.23
CA LYS A 448 -38.39 12.40 20.41
C LYS A 448 -37.71 13.78 20.49
N GLN A 449 -36.48 13.86 20.99
CA GLN A 449 -35.63 15.01 20.75
C GLN A 449 -35.00 14.86 19.36
N ALA A 450 -35.02 15.92 18.58
CA ALA A 450 -34.37 15.92 17.28
C ALA A 450 -32.88 15.58 17.40
N ALA A 451 -32.36 14.85 16.41
CA ALA A 451 -30.93 14.79 16.18
C ALA A 451 -30.58 15.92 15.19
N PRO A 452 -29.81 16.94 15.61
CA PRO A 452 -29.37 17.97 14.68
C PRO A 452 -28.41 17.37 13.66
N VAL A 453 -28.69 17.58 12.39
CA VAL A 453 -27.74 17.38 11.31
C VAL A 453 -26.68 18.46 11.47
N VAL A 454 -25.43 18.06 11.71
CA VAL A 454 -24.35 19.02 11.85
C VAL A 454 -23.75 19.38 10.51
N ASP A 455 -23.85 18.49 9.52
CA ASP A 455 -23.28 18.66 8.18
C ASP A 455 -23.83 17.52 7.24
N THR A 456 -23.62 17.61 5.92
CA THR A 456 -24.15 16.68 4.89
C THR A 456 -23.12 16.33 3.79
N ALA A 457 -23.23 15.13 3.20
CA ALA A 457 -22.36 14.61 2.12
C ALA A 457 -23.13 14.45 0.81
N VAL A 458 -22.49 14.67 -0.34
CA VAL A 458 -23.05 14.43 -1.68
C VAL A 458 -22.00 13.85 -2.64
N GLY A 459 -22.00 12.53 -2.86
CA GLY A 459 -21.08 11.81 -3.74
C GLY A 459 -21.71 11.13 -4.95
N PHE A 460 -20.96 10.20 -5.56
CA PHE A 460 -21.42 9.19 -6.53
C PHE A 460 -20.82 7.84 -6.14
N GLU A 461 -21.35 6.73 -6.66
CA GLU A 461 -20.87 5.37 -6.41
C GLU A 461 -20.65 4.63 -7.73
N ASP A 462 -19.43 4.13 -7.96
CA ASP A 462 -19.06 3.43 -9.20
C ASP A 462 -19.29 1.92 -9.08
N LYS A 463 -19.46 1.38 -7.86
CA LYS A 463 -19.81 -0.02 -7.63
C LYS A 463 -21.33 -0.23 -7.64
N PRO A 464 -21.83 -1.43 -7.99
CA PRO A 464 -23.21 -1.76 -7.75
C PRO A 464 -23.61 -1.55 -6.27
N MET A 465 -24.59 -0.69 -6.04
CA MET A 465 -25.16 -0.40 -4.73
C MET A 465 -26.03 -1.57 -4.24
N VAL A 466 -26.17 -1.70 -2.93
CA VAL A 466 -27.07 -2.66 -2.31
C VAL A 466 -28.48 -2.09 -2.29
N ARG A 467 -29.41 -2.76 -2.98
CA ARG A 467 -30.85 -2.49 -2.92
C ARG A 467 -31.51 -3.54 -2.04
N ILE A 468 -32.13 -3.08 -0.95
CA ILE A 468 -32.92 -3.91 -0.05
C ILE A 468 -34.41 -3.62 -0.23
N GLU A 469 -35.24 -4.65 -0.06
CA GLU A 469 -36.70 -4.52 -0.02
C GLU A 469 -37.25 -5.30 1.18
N SER A 470 -38.26 -4.74 1.84
CA SER A 470 -38.93 -5.33 3.00
C SER A 470 -40.24 -6.02 2.64
N GLU A 471 -40.86 -6.70 3.60
CA GLU A 471 -42.17 -7.34 3.43
C GLU A 471 -43.33 -6.35 3.24
N SER A 472 -43.19 -5.10 3.72
CA SER A 472 -44.15 -4.03 3.45
C SER A 472 -43.95 -3.35 2.09
N GLY A 473 -42.91 -3.74 1.34
CA GLY A 473 -42.56 -3.16 0.04
C GLY A 473 -41.70 -1.89 0.13
N ARG A 474 -41.24 -1.49 1.32
CA ARG A 474 -40.23 -0.41 1.45
C ARG A 474 -38.94 -0.84 0.77
N ALA A 475 -38.30 0.09 0.08
CA ALA A 475 -37.03 -0.15 -0.60
C ALA A 475 -36.01 0.94 -0.26
N LEU A 476 -34.75 0.54 -0.11
CA LEU A 476 -33.64 1.47 0.11
C LEU A 476 -32.43 1.02 -0.70
N MET A 477 -31.71 1.99 -1.26
CA MET A 477 -30.51 1.77 -2.04
C MET A 477 -29.34 2.52 -1.41
N MET A 478 -28.27 1.80 -1.10
CA MET A 478 -27.13 2.33 -0.36
C MET A 478 -25.82 1.70 -0.81
N THR A 479 -24.72 2.35 -0.46
CA THR A 479 -23.36 1.81 -0.64
C THR A 479 -23.15 0.53 0.20
N ASP A 480 -22.20 -0.32 -0.22
CA ASP A 480 -21.96 -1.65 0.35
C ASP A 480 -21.51 -1.64 1.82
N LEU A 481 -20.80 -0.58 2.23
CA LEU A 481 -20.35 -0.34 3.60
C LEU A 481 -21.31 0.53 4.42
N HIS A 482 -22.49 0.87 3.89
CA HIS A 482 -23.43 1.67 4.65
C HIS A 482 -24.00 0.85 5.83
N PRO A 483 -23.96 1.38 7.07
CA PRO A 483 -24.44 0.65 8.24
C PRO A 483 -25.96 0.60 8.30
N VAL A 484 -26.50 -0.61 8.45
CA VAL A 484 -27.94 -0.85 8.66
C VAL A 484 -28.13 -1.51 10.02
N VAL A 485 -29.10 -1.02 10.80
CA VAL A 485 -29.42 -1.65 12.08
C VAL A 485 -30.25 -2.91 11.82
N THR A 486 -29.84 -4.03 12.40
CA THR A 486 -30.55 -5.31 12.37
C THR A 486 -30.87 -5.75 13.79
N VAL A 487 -31.99 -6.45 13.96
CA VAL A 487 -32.44 -6.91 15.30
C VAL A 487 -31.51 -7.97 15.88
N LYS A 488 -31.00 -8.88 15.03
CA LYS A 488 -30.20 -10.03 15.49
C LYS A 488 -28.74 -9.66 15.76
N ASN A 489 -28.11 -8.94 14.83
CA ASN A 489 -26.67 -8.72 14.84
C ASN A 489 -26.29 -7.30 15.29
N GLY A 490 -27.27 -6.45 15.60
CA GLY A 490 -27.05 -5.02 15.77
C GLY A 490 -26.73 -4.37 14.43
N VAL A 491 -25.76 -3.46 14.38
CA VAL A 491 -25.36 -2.83 13.13
C VAL A 491 -24.64 -3.83 12.22
N THR A 492 -25.14 -3.96 11.00
CA THR A 492 -24.63 -4.82 9.93
C THR A 492 -24.32 -3.96 8.71
N LEU A 493 -23.20 -4.18 8.04
CA LEU A 493 -22.89 -3.49 6.79
C LEU A 493 -23.82 -3.98 5.68
N ALA A 494 -24.26 -3.09 4.80
CA ALA A 494 -25.22 -3.41 3.74
C ALA A 494 -24.83 -4.65 2.90
N ARG A 495 -23.53 -4.83 2.61
CA ARG A 495 -23.01 -6.00 1.87
C ARG A 495 -23.27 -7.35 2.55
N ASP A 496 -23.39 -7.35 3.88
CA ASP A 496 -23.56 -8.53 4.71
C ASP A 496 -25.03 -8.84 5.01
N LEU A 497 -25.95 -7.96 4.59
CA LEU A 497 -27.39 -8.20 4.72
C LEU A 497 -27.84 -9.39 3.88
N GLN A 498 -28.80 -10.13 4.41
CA GLN A 498 -29.37 -11.31 3.80
C GLN A 498 -30.89 -11.24 3.77
N VAL A 499 -31.49 -11.90 2.79
CA VAL A 499 -32.95 -12.11 2.77
C VAL A 499 -33.37 -12.83 4.05
N GLY A 500 -34.41 -12.31 4.71
CA GLY A 500 -34.90 -12.80 5.99
C GLY A 500 -34.32 -12.08 7.21
N ASP A 501 -33.31 -11.24 7.05
CA ASP A 501 -32.83 -10.38 8.15
C ASP A 501 -33.97 -9.47 8.63
N ALA A 502 -34.10 -9.36 9.95
CA ALA A 502 -35.07 -8.50 10.59
C ALA A 502 -34.43 -7.12 10.87
N VAL A 503 -35.02 -6.07 10.32
CA VAL A 503 -34.54 -4.69 10.40
C VAL A 503 -35.58 -3.80 11.09
N PRO A 504 -35.17 -2.87 11.97
CA PRO A 504 -36.06 -1.83 12.47
C PRO A 504 -36.43 -0.85 11.36
N THR A 505 -37.72 -0.62 11.20
CA THR A 505 -38.33 0.42 10.36
C THR A 505 -39.10 1.41 11.22
N ILE A 506 -39.60 2.48 10.61
CA ILE A 506 -40.41 3.50 11.29
C ILE A 506 -41.73 2.93 11.85
N ASP A 507 -42.25 1.85 11.24
CA ASP A 507 -43.51 1.22 11.62
C ASP A 507 -43.35 -0.01 12.52
N GLY A 508 -42.11 -0.45 12.76
CA GLY A 508 -41.80 -1.62 13.57
C GLY A 508 -40.68 -2.46 12.97
N VAL A 509 -40.55 -3.70 13.41
CA VAL A 509 -39.54 -4.61 12.85
C VAL A 509 -40.11 -5.31 11.63
N GLU A 510 -39.38 -5.31 10.52
CA GLU A 510 -39.76 -5.95 9.27
C GLU A 510 -38.66 -6.89 8.76
N LYS A 511 -39.04 -7.92 8.00
CA LYS A 511 -38.08 -8.79 7.32
C LYS A 511 -37.73 -8.30 5.92
N LEU A 512 -36.46 -8.45 5.55
CA LEU A 512 -36.01 -8.25 4.18
C LEU A 512 -36.49 -9.39 3.29
N THR A 513 -37.15 -9.06 2.18
CA THR A 513 -37.61 -10.00 1.15
C THR A 513 -36.65 -10.04 -0.04
N SER A 514 -35.85 -8.99 -0.24
CA SER A 514 -34.86 -8.89 -1.31
C SER A 514 -33.60 -8.16 -0.84
N VAL A 515 -32.43 -8.65 -1.26
CA VAL A 515 -31.13 -7.98 -1.12
C VAL A 515 -30.35 -8.20 -2.41
N THR A 516 -30.26 -7.16 -3.25
CA THR A 516 -29.69 -7.24 -4.60
C THR A 516 -28.59 -6.20 -4.79
N ARG A 517 -27.70 -6.43 -5.76
CA ARG A 517 -26.67 -5.46 -6.15
C ARG A 517 -27.05 -4.86 -7.50
N VAL A 518 -27.15 -3.54 -7.58
CA VAL A 518 -27.67 -2.84 -8.75
C VAL A 518 -26.75 -1.68 -9.09
N ALA A 519 -26.36 -1.55 -10.36
CA ALA A 519 -25.61 -0.38 -10.83
C ALA A 519 -26.45 0.90 -10.62
N TYR A 520 -25.81 1.99 -10.24
CA TYR A 520 -26.48 3.25 -9.95
C TYR A 520 -25.64 4.42 -10.46
N ASP A 521 -26.22 5.22 -11.35
CA ASP A 521 -25.52 6.32 -12.02
C ASP A 521 -25.85 7.70 -11.39
N GLY A 522 -26.57 7.72 -10.27
CA GLY A 522 -27.00 8.95 -9.60
C GLY A 522 -26.05 9.41 -8.49
N ASN A 523 -26.37 10.57 -7.90
CA ASN A 523 -25.67 11.06 -6.72
C ASN A 523 -26.06 10.23 -5.49
N VAL A 524 -25.14 10.12 -4.54
CA VAL A 524 -25.36 9.48 -3.26
C VAL A 524 -25.16 10.49 -2.12
N TYR A 525 -25.88 10.39 -1.02
CA TYR A 525 -25.88 11.38 0.08
C TYR A 525 -25.72 10.74 1.47
N ASN A 526 -25.19 11.48 2.43
CA ASN A 526 -25.10 11.04 3.83
C ASN A 526 -25.19 12.21 4.80
N LEU A 527 -25.53 11.90 6.05
CA LEU A 527 -25.74 12.85 7.12
C LEU A 527 -24.75 12.57 8.25
N LYS A 528 -24.51 13.56 9.11
CA LYS A 528 -23.78 13.40 10.37
C LYS A 528 -24.59 14.13 11.41
N LEU A 529 -24.84 13.44 12.50
CA LEU A 529 -25.66 13.93 13.58
C LEU A 529 -24.77 14.44 14.71
N ALA A 530 -25.23 15.48 15.39
CA ALA A 530 -24.56 15.96 16.60
C ALA A 530 -24.53 14.86 17.66
N GLN A 531 -23.34 14.37 18.01
CA GLN A 531 -23.19 13.31 19.02
C GLN A 531 -23.45 13.83 20.44
N ARG A 532 -24.09 12.99 21.27
CA ARG A 532 -24.21 13.22 22.71
C ARG A 532 -23.09 12.47 23.45
N PRO A 533 -22.33 13.15 24.33
CA PRO A 533 -21.26 12.50 25.08
C PRO A 533 -21.72 11.23 25.82
N GLY A 534 -20.95 10.15 25.69
CA GLY A 534 -21.19 8.89 26.39
C GLY A 534 -22.36 8.05 25.88
N LYS A 535 -22.88 8.31 24.66
CA LYS A 535 -23.92 7.50 24.02
C LYS A 535 -23.35 6.49 23.02
N ASN A 536 -24.07 5.38 22.84
CA ASN A 536 -23.71 4.34 21.88
C ASN A 536 -24.07 4.82 20.45
N LEU A 537 -23.13 4.69 19.52
CA LEU A 537 -23.32 5.01 18.10
C LEU A 537 -24.60 4.38 17.54
N ALA A 538 -24.83 3.09 17.78
CA ALA A 538 -25.99 2.32 17.32
C ALA A 538 -27.35 2.91 17.75
N SER A 539 -27.34 3.83 18.72
CA SER A 539 -28.54 4.54 19.19
C SER A 539 -28.51 6.04 18.85
N ASP A 540 -27.34 6.68 18.87
CA ASP A 540 -27.26 8.15 18.83
C ASP A 540 -26.99 8.72 17.44
N ASN A 541 -26.52 7.87 16.53
CA ASN A 541 -26.05 8.20 15.20
C ASN A 541 -26.87 7.47 14.11
N THR A 542 -28.17 7.29 14.36
CA THR A 542 -29.10 6.66 13.40
C THR A 542 -30.09 7.68 12.83
N VAL A 543 -30.47 7.44 11.57
CA VAL A 543 -31.55 8.14 10.85
C VAL A 543 -32.51 7.13 10.25
N TYR A 544 -33.73 7.58 9.94
CA TYR A 544 -34.67 6.79 9.14
C TYR A 544 -34.63 7.25 7.69
N ALA A 545 -34.25 6.33 6.79
CA ALA A 545 -34.09 6.55 5.36
C ALA A 545 -35.04 5.60 4.58
N ASN A 546 -35.98 6.15 3.82
CA ASN A 546 -37.15 5.42 3.27
C ASN A 546 -37.87 4.55 4.32
N GLY A 547 -37.84 5.00 5.58
CA GLY A 547 -38.38 4.28 6.72
C GLY A 547 -37.48 3.19 7.30
N PHE A 548 -36.29 2.90 6.77
CA PHE A 548 -35.33 1.97 7.39
C PHE A 548 -34.40 2.70 8.37
N MET A 549 -34.06 2.06 9.49
CA MET A 549 -33.05 2.59 10.40
C MET A 549 -31.63 2.31 9.89
N VAL A 550 -30.92 3.37 9.52
CA VAL A 550 -29.53 3.31 9.05
C VAL A 550 -28.64 4.23 9.88
N GLY A 551 -27.33 3.97 9.85
CA GLY A 551 -26.35 4.80 10.53
C GLY A 551 -25.92 6.01 9.70
N ASP A 552 -25.57 7.08 10.40
CA ASP A 552 -24.97 8.28 9.82
C ASP A 552 -23.48 8.05 9.47
N GLY A 553 -22.82 9.08 8.92
CA GLY A 553 -21.39 9.02 8.57
C GLY A 553 -20.45 8.70 9.75
N THR A 554 -20.83 8.99 10.99
CA THR A 554 -20.03 8.65 12.18
C THR A 554 -20.14 7.16 12.50
N MET A 555 -21.35 6.60 12.42
CA MET A 555 -21.55 5.16 12.60
C MET A 555 -20.83 4.38 11.51
N GLN A 556 -20.90 4.85 10.26
CA GLN A 556 -20.27 4.18 9.13
C GLN A 556 -18.76 4.03 9.34
N ALA A 557 -18.05 5.14 9.61
CA ALA A 557 -16.61 5.12 9.86
C ALA A 557 -16.20 4.15 10.99
N HIS A 558 -17.04 3.99 12.01
CA HIS A 558 -16.78 3.05 13.09
C HIS A 558 -16.89 1.58 12.66
N TYR A 559 -17.93 1.21 11.92
CA TYR A 559 -18.17 -0.18 11.54
C TYR A 559 -17.28 -0.65 10.39
N GLU A 560 -16.90 0.25 9.50
CA GLU A 560 -15.80 0.01 8.56
C GLU A 560 -14.53 -0.40 9.33
N LYS A 561 -14.22 0.28 10.45
CA LYS A 561 -13.05 -0.04 11.29
C LYS A 561 -13.10 -1.42 11.92
N LEU A 562 -14.25 -1.83 12.43
CA LEU A 562 -14.41 -3.14 13.06
C LEU A 562 -14.34 -4.28 12.04
N ASP A 563 -14.91 -4.07 10.86
CA ASP A 563 -14.88 -5.06 9.78
C ASP A 563 -13.44 -5.42 9.39
N ARG A 564 -12.55 -4.43 9.31
CA ARG A 564 -11.11 -4.66 9.07
C ARG A 564 -10.44 -5.54 10.12
N GLN A 565 -10.92 -5.50 11.36
CA GLN A 565 -10.35 -6.27 12.46
C GLN A 565 -10.88 -7.71 12.51
N ARG A 566 -11.92 -8.05 11.73
CA ARG A 566 -12.38 -9.44 11.56
C ARG A 566 -11.43 -10.19 10.62
N SER A 567 -10.22 -10.48 11.11
CA SER A 567 -9.33 -11.47 10.52
C SER A 567 -9.95 -12.87 10.67
N GLY A 568 -10.65 -13.35 9.64
CA GLY A 568 -11.11 -14.75 9.55
C GLY A 568 -9.95 -15.74 9.50
N ASN A 569 -10.25 -17.03 9.65
CA ASN A 569 -9.28 -18.12 9.50
C ASN A 569 -8.67 -18.08 8.09
N ILE A 570 -7.38 -17.74 7.97
CA ILE A 570 -6.72 -17.56 6.68
C ILE A 570 -6.77 -18.81 5.79
N LEU A 571 -6.81 -20.00 6.38
CA LEU A 571 -6.97 -21.26 5.64
C LEU A 571 -8.31 -21.36 4.90
N GLU A 572 -9.34 -20.62 5.32
CA GLU A 572 -10.63 -20.52 4.62
C GLU A 572 -10.57 -19.54 3.44
N ARG A 573 -9.59 -18.63 3.43
CA ARG A 573 -9.43 -17.60 2.39
C ARG A 573 -8.46 -18.00 1.28
N ILE A 574 -7.53 -18.92 1.56
CA ILE A 574 -6.51 -19.35 0.58
C ILE A 574 -6.82 -20.77 0.04
N PRO A 575 -6.51 -21.05 -1.25
CA PRO A 575 -6.64 -22.39 -1.81
C PRO A 575 -5.87 -23.44 -1.01
N ALA A 576 -6.43 -24.65 -0.95
CA ALA A 576 -5.86 -25.77 -0.21
C ALA A 576 -4.39 -26.07 -0.56
N ALA A 577 -3.97 -25.79 -1.81
CA ALA A 577 -2.61 -25.97 -2.27
C ALA A 577 -1.57 -25.13 -1.49
N TRP A 578 -1.97 -23.98 -0.93
CA TRP A 578 -1.08 -23.09 -0.16
C TRP A 578 -1.07 -23.36 1.35
N HIS A 579 -1.89 -24.30 1.83
CA HIS A 579 -2.03 -24.55 3.27
C HIS A 579 -0.74 -25.02 3.94
N ASP A 580 0.06 -25.83 3.25
CA ASP A 580 1.32 -26.34 3.80
C ASP A 580 2.39 -25.25 3.84
N ASP A 581 2.52 -24.45 2.78
CA ASP A 581 3.39 -23.28 2.75
C ASP A 581 3.03 -22.30 3.89
N TYR A 582 1.74 -22.01 4.09
CA TYR A 582 1.27 -21.18 5.20
C TYR A 582 1.63 -21.79 6.56
N ARG A 583 1.31 -23.07 6.81
CA ARG A 583 1.60 -23.70 8.11
C ARG A 583 3.10 -23.75 8.41
N ASN A 584 3.92 -23.91 7.37
CA ASN A 584 5.37 -23.93 7.51
C ASN A 584 5.97 -22.53 7.74
N SER A 585 5.35 -21.46 7.22
CA SER A 585 5.81 -20.09 7.49
C SER A 585 5.52 -19.61 8.92
N GLN A 586 4.59 -20.27 9.62
CA GLN A 586 4.27 -19.98 11.02
C GLN A 586 5.19 -20.69 12.04
N ARG A 587 6.14 -21.51 11.58
CA ARG A 587 7.08 -22.26 12.43
C ARG A 587 8.45 -21.60 12.40
#